data_AF-C6HVB2-F1
#
_entry.id   AF-C6HVB2-F1
#
_cell.length_a   1.000
_cell.length_b   1.000
_cell.length_c   1.000
_cell.angle_alpha   90.00
_cell.angle_beta   90.00
_cell.angle_gamma   90.00
#
_symmetry.space_group_name_H-M   'P 1'
#
loop_
_entity.id
_entity.type
_entity.pdbx_description
1 polymer ?
#
loop_
_entity_poly.entity_id
_entity_poly.type
_entity_poly.pdbx_seq_one_letter_code
_entity_poly.pdbx_strand_id
1 'polypeptide(L)'
;MSSRRWDIPSGRCTPGTIRVPTTDTTAFRSLLATWIWRSTIRCGRWRRRPSEREKTIWFGRSPSLRPQKEDPTMSQNPKHVLDHFNLFREPEYVEMFENKKKNFENPHPQEKVAEIIEWTKTEEYRELNFKREALTVNPAKACQPLGAVFLALGFEETLPFVHGSQGCVAYYRSHLSRHFKEPTSCVSSSMTEDAAVFGGLNNMIDGLANAYAMYKPKMIAVSTTCMAEVIGDDLNAFIKNAKEKGSVPQEYDVPFAHTPAFVGSHITGYDNALKGILEHFWAGKERSETDLINIVMGFDGYSVGNIREVKRILSEMGVNFLLVGDTSDVFDTPTDGTFRMYMGGTRLSDMQEAVNAKATVSFQEYNTPKSLEYAASLGQKTLAFHYPIGIRATDRWLMAISELSGKAIPESLKLERGRLVDAVADSTSHLHGKKFALYGDPDQMLGLSEFLMELGVEPVHVLATNGGKEWEERMNALFASSPYGTGCHAWPGRDLWHMRSLLFTEPVDFLIGNTYGKYLERDTGTPLIRIGFPIFDRHHHHRYPTVGYQGAMNVLVKILDKVFDEMDKNTNVPSKTDYSYDIIR
;
A
#
# COMPACT_ATOMS: atom_id res chain seq x y z
N MET A 1 3.79 25.97 59.09
CA MET A 1 4.01 27.40 59.41
C MET A 1 4.02 28.18 58.09
N SER A 2 3.34 29.32 58.10
CA SER A 2 3.20 30.39 57.07
C SER A 2 2.64 30.04 55.68
N SER A 3 1.34 30.28 55.56
CA SER A 3 0.59 30.65 54.35
C SER A 3 0.99 32.04 53.82
N ARG A 4 0.71 32.29 52.52
CA ARG A 4 0.13 33.55 52.01
C ARG A 4 -0.29 33.43 50.54
N ARG A 5 -1.61 33.55 50.31
CA ARG A 5 -2.23 33.95 49.02
C ARG A 5 -2.09 35.47 48.86
N TRP A 6 -2.08 35.94 47.62
CA TRP A 6 -2.55 37.27 47.23
C TRP A 6 -3.25 37.21 45.86
N ASP A 7 -4.43 37.84 45.81
CA ASP A 7 -5.33 37.99 44.66
C ASP A 7 -5.10 39.34 43.92
N ILE A 8 -5.80 39.50 42.77
CA ILE A 8 -6.31 40.75 42.11
C ILE A 8 -5.32 41.41 41.10
N PRO A 9 -5.71 42.15 39.99
CA PRO A 9 -7.01 42.45 39.35
C PRO A 9 -7.11 42.27 37.80
N SER A 10 -8.36 42.40 37.32
CA SER A 10 -8.80 42.78 35.97
C SER A 10 -8.39 44.20 35.53
N GLY A 11 -7.95 44.40 34.27
CA GLY A 11 -7.73 45.72 33.67
C GLY A 11 -7.67 45.71 32.13
N ARG A 12 -8.38 46.65 31.49
CA ARG A 12 -8.56 46.82 30.04
C ARG A 12 -7.32 47.44 29.38
N CYS A 13 -6.98 47.02 28.16
CA CYS A 13 -5.99 47.70 27.32
C CYS A 13 -6.67 48.67 26.33
N THR A 14 -6.23 49.93 26.34
CA THR A 14 -6.41 50.94 25.29
C THR A 14 -5.32 50.79 24.21
N PRO A 15 -5.55 51.21 22.95
CA PRO A 15 -4.57 51.04 21.88
C PRO A 15 -3.59 52.22 21.84
N GLY A 16 -2.31 51.93 22.05
CA GLY A 16 -1.20 52.85 21.80
C GLY A 16 -0.49 52.50 20.49
N THR A 17 -0.46 53.46 19.55
CA THR A 17 0.31 53.42 18.31
C THR A 17 1.81 53.46 18.58
N ILE A 18 2.57 52.47 18.08
CA ILE A 18 4.03 52.54 17.97
C ILE A 18 4.41 52.48 16.49
N ARG A 19 5.08 53.53 16.00
CA ARG A 19 5.80 53.54 14.72
C ARG A 19 7.18 52.92 14.94
N VAL A 20 7.58 52.01 14.06
CA VAL A 20 8.95 51.48 13.99
C VAL A 20 9.51 51.69 12.58
N PRO A 21 10.78 52.11 12.40
CA PRO A 21 11.38 52.39 11.10
C PRO A 21 11.75 51.13 10.33
N THR A 22 11.75 51.28 9.01
CA THR A 22 12.14 50.30 7.98
C THR A 22 13.63 49.97 8.02
N THR A 23 13.99 48.69 8.23
CA THR A 23 15.10 47.99 7.55
C THR A 23 15.03 46.49 7.85
N ASP A 24 15.27 45.68 6.82
CA ASP A 24 15.35 44.21 6.73
C ASP A 24 14.05 43.38 6.77
N THR A 25 13.70 42.83 5.59
CA THR A 25 12.57 41.91 5.38
C THR A 25 13.04 40.62 4.72
N THR A 26 13.52 39.68 5.53
CA THR A 26 13.67 38.27 5.11
C THR A 26 13.27 37.25 6.18
N ALA A 27 12.84 37.68 7.37
CA ALA A 27 12.48 36.78 8.48
C ALA A 27 11.01 36.84 8.95
N PHE A 28 10.11 37.56 8.25
CA PHE A 28 8.74 37.82 8.75
C PHE A 28 7.59 37.24 7.91
N ARG A 29 7.82 36.26 7.04
CA ARG A 29 6.78 35.65 6.20
C ARG A 29 6.36 34.21 6.55
N SER A 30 6.96 33.57 7.55
CA SER A 30 6.57 32.20 7.94
C SER A 30 5.66 32.09 9.17
N LEU A 31 5.39 33.19 9.89
CA LEU A 31 4.65 33.16 11.17
C LEU A 31 3.21 33.72 11.10
N LEU A 32 2.73 34.22 9.95
CA LEU A 32 1.38 34.81 9.83
C LEU A 32 0.31 33.84 9.27
N ALA A 33 0.69 32.66 8.78
CA ALA A 33 -0.27 31.72 8.18
C ALA A 33 -1.03 30.87 9.21
N THR A 34 -0.61 30.86 10.48
CA THR A 34 -1.16 29.97 11.52
C THR A 34 -2.20 30.63 12.43
N TRP A 35 -2.55 31.92 12.20
CA TRP A 35 -3.46 32.66 13.09
C TRP A 35 -4.82 33.04 12.49
N ILE A 36 -5.10 32.72 11.21
CA ILE A 36 -6.39 33.02 10.55
C ILE A 36 -7.15 31.74 10.18
N TRP A 37 -7.18 30.76 11.09
CA TRP A 37 -8.07 29.60 10.95
C TRP A 37 -8.67 29.13 12.27
N ARG A 38 -9.03 30.07 13.16
CA ARG A 38 -9.93 29.84 14.30
C ARG A 38 -10.65 31.13 14.69
N SER A 39 -11.74 31.47 14.00
CA SER A 39 -12.86 32.26 14.57
C SER A 39 -13.88 32.69 13.50
N THR A 40 -14.81 31.83 13.10
CA THR A 40 -16.20 32.25 12.81
C THR A 40 -17.13 31.04 12.63
N ILE A 41 -17.65 30.53 13.75
CA ILE A 41 -18.94 29.83 13.77
C ILE A 41 -19.83 30.63 14.73
N ARG A 42 -20.82 31.35 14.19
CA ARG A 42 -22.03 31.71 14.94
C ARG A 42 -23.19 32.12 14.02
N CYS A 43 -24.21 31.27 14.03
CA CYS A 43 -25.64 31.58 14.06
C CYS A 43 -26.15 32.76 13.21
N GLY A 44 -26.66 32.45 12.01
CA GLY A 44 -27.59 33.31 11.27
C GLY A 44 -29.04 32.87 11.49
N ARG A 45 -29.78 33.64 12.31
CA ARG A 45 -31.21 33.48 12.58
C ARG A 45 -32.03 34.04 11.40
N TRP A 46 -32.98 33.27 10.90
CA TRP A 46 -33.97 33.70 9.90
C TRP A 46 -34.90 34.79 10.46
N ARG A 47 -35.04 35.91 9.73
CA ARG A 47 -36.16 36.85 9.87
C ARG A 47 -36.74 37.18 8.49
N ARG A 48 -37.99 36.76 8.27
CA ARG A 48 -38.91 37.25 7.23
C ARG A 48 -39.53 38.58 7.67
N ARG A 49 -39.77 39.51 6.72
CA ARG A 49 -41.00 40.36 6.55
C ARG A 49 -40.76 41.49 5.49
N PRO A 50 -41.78 42.20 4.95
CA PRO A 50 -42.40 41.86 3.66
C PRO A 50 -42.61 43.08 2.71
N SER A 51 -43.32 42.81 1.60
CA SER A 51 -44.24 43.68 0.81
C SER A 51 -43.71 44.85 -0.05
N GLU A 52 -44.00 44.69 -1.35
CA GLU A 52 -44.61 45.63 -2.30
C GLU A 52 -44.02 47.03 -2.51
N ARG A 53 -43.65 47.29 -3.77
CA ARG A 53 -44.21 48.40 -4.57
C ARG A 53 -43.92 48.20 -6.06
N GLU A 54 -44.97 48.09 -6.84
CA GLU A 54 -44.99 48.26 -8.29
C GLU A 54 -44.46 49.65 -8.67
N LYS A 55 -43.55 49.74 -9.65
CA LYS A 55 -43.46 50.87 -10.60
C LYS A 55 -42.90 50.41 -11.96
N THR A 56 -43.82 50.34 -12.91
CA THR A 56 -43.73 50.85 -14.28
C THR A 56 -42.58 50.37 -15.18
N ILE A 57 -42.97 49.48 -16.11
CA ILE A 57 -42.20 49.03 -17.27
C ILE A 57 -42.00 50.21 -18.23
N TRP A 58 -40.75 50.58 -18.48
CA TRP A 58 -40.34 51.36 -19.66
C TRP A 58 -39.64 50.42 -20.65
N PHE A 59 -40.23 50.24 -21.83
CA PHE A 59 -39.61 49.59 -22.98
C PHE A 59 -38.50 50.50 -23.54
N GLY A 60 -37.30 50.39 -22.97
CA GLY A 60 -36.07 50.98 -23.51
C GLY A 60 -35.25 49.91 -24.23
N ARG A 61 -34.94 50.16 -25.51
CA ARG A 61 -34.08 49.30 -26.36
C ARG A 61 -32.80 48.86 -25.63
N SER A 62 -32.45 47.60 -25.83
CA SER A 62 -31.21 46.98 -25.35
C SER A 62 -29.98 47.83 -25.70
N PRO A 63 -29.08 48.13 -24.74
CA PRO A 63 -27.69 48.28 -25.10
C PRO A 63 -27.21 46.88 -25.47
N SER A 64 -26.73 46.71 -26.70
CA SER A 64 -25.98 45.53 -27.09
C SER A 64 -24.89 45.29 -26.05
N LEU A 65 -25.02 44.22 -25.28
CA LEU A 65 -23.92 43.64 -24.52
C LEU A 65 -22.90 43.24 -25.58
N ARG A 66 -21.92 44.11 -25.83
CA ARG A 66 -20.70 43.71 -26.52
C ARG A 66 -20.17 42.49 -25.77
N PRO A 67 -19.70 41.44 -26.47
CA PRO A 67 -18.91 40.41 -25.80
C PRO A 67 -17.81 41.16 -25.06
N GLN A 68 -17.68 40.96 -23.74
CA GLN A 68 -16.41 41.27 -23.10
C GLN A 68 -15.36 40.53 -23.93
N LYS A 69 -14.48 41.27 -24.61
CA LYS A 69 -13.26 40.69 -25.15
C LYS A 69 -12.58 40.03 -23.96
N GLU A 70 -12.57 38.70 -23.95
CA GLU A 70 -11.70 37.95 -23.05
C GLU A 70 -10.30 38.50 -23.28
N ASP A 71 -9.66 38.91 -22.19
CA ASP A 71 -8.30 39.43 -22.24
C ASP A 71 -7.40 38.30 -22.77
N PRO A 72 -6.80 38.44 -23.97
CA PRO A 72 -6.01 37.38 -24.59
C PRO A 72 -4.68 37.12 -23.85
N THR A 73 -4.47 37.74 -22.68
CA THR A 73 -3.21 37.71 -21.93
C THR A 73 -3.24 36.89 -20.63
N MET A 74 -4.36 36.24 -20.28
CA MET A 74 -4.41 35.39 -19.08
C MET A 74 -4.54 33.91 -19.46
N SER A 75 -3.45 33.12 -19.27
CA SER A 75 -3.48 31.64 -19.32
C SER A 75 -4.51 31.02 -18.40
N GLN A 76 -4.87 31.72 -17.31
CA GLN A 76 -5.82 31.21 -16.33
C GLN A 76 -7.19 31.87 -16.50
N ASN A 77 -8.22 31.04 -16.65
CA ASN A 77 -9.60 31.49 -16.79
C ASN A 77 -10.44 30.97 -15.60
N PRO A 78 -11.09 31.83 -14.81
CA PRO A 78 -11.90 31.38 -13.66
C PRO A 78 -13.11 30.54 -14.06
N LYS A 79 -13.57 30.59 -15.32
CA LYS A 79 -14.62 29.72 -15.87
C LYS A 79 -14.07 28.38 -16.37
N HIS A 80 -12.79 28.34 -16.72
CA HIS A 80 -12.11 27.19 -17.29
C HIS A 80 -10.72 27.08 -16.67
N VAL A 81 -10.69 26.67 -15.40
CA VAL A 81 -9.43 26.65 -14.65
C VAL A 81 -8.54 25.55 -15.21
N LEU A 82 -7.40 25.95 -15.77
CA LEU A 82 -6.37 25.01 -16.20
C LEU A 82 -5.54 24.60 -14.97
N ASP A 83 -5.55 23.31 -14.66
CA ASP A 83 -4.64 22.75 -13.67
C ASP A 83 -3.23 22.53 -14.25
N HIS A 84 -2.32 22.00 -13.44
CA HIS A 84 -0.93 21.80 -13.83
C HIS A 84 -0.73 20.85 -15.02
N PHE A 85 -1.72 20.02 -15.41
CA PHE A 85 -1.56 19.15 -16.57
C PHE A 85 -1.59 19.93 -17.89
N ASN A 86 -2.40 20.99 -17.95
CA ASN A 86 -2.61 21.78 -19.16
C ASN A 86 -2.01 23.19 -19.07
N LEU A 87 -2.01 23.82 -17.89
CA LEU A 87 -1.51 25.18 -17.68
C LEU A 87 -0.08 25.36 -18.19
N PHE A 88 0.79 24.39 -17.93
CA PHE A 88 2.20 24.45 -18.32
C PHE A 88 2.46 24.17 -19.80
N ARG A 89 1.42 23.92 -20.59
CA ARG A 89 1.49 23.79 -22.05
C ARG A 89 1.12 25.09 -22.76
N GLU A 90 0.64 26.10 -22.04
CA GLU A 90 0.34 27.40 -22.61
C GLU A 90 1.63 28.10 -23.08
N PRO A 91 1.57 28.88 -24.17
CA PRO A 91 2.76 29.41 -24.85
C PRO A 91 3.72 30.17 -23.93
N GLU A 92 3.20 30.98 -23.01
CA GLU A 92 4.02 31.76 -22.08
C GLU A 92 4.79 30.90 -21.08
N TYR A 93 4.22 29.75 -20.67
CA TYR A 93 4.91 28.82 -19.77
C TYR A 93 5.95 28.00 -20.52
N VAL A 94 5.65 27.59 -21.75
CA VAL A 94 6.62 26.90 -22.63
C VAL A 94 7.82 27.82 -22.89
N GLU A 95 7.59 29.07 -23.28
CA GLU A 95 8.65 30.06 -23.47
C GLU A 95 9.45 30.30 -22.19
N MET A 96 8.77 30.42 -21.04
CA MET A 96 9.42 30.56 -19.74
C MET A 96 10.35 29.37 -19.44
N PHE A 97 9.93 28.14 -19.70
CA PHE A 97 10.76 26.94 -19.47
C PHE A 97 11.93 26.85 -20.45
N GLU A 98 11.73 27.19 -21.72
CA GLU A 98 12.80 27.26 -22.70
C GLU A 98 13.86 28.29 -22.31
N ASN A 99 13.43 29.49 -21.88
CA ASN A 99 14.31 30.53 -21.37
C ASN A 99 15.05 30.09 -20.10
N LYS A 100 14.35 29.41 -19.18
CA LYS A 100 14.97 28.87 -17.96
C LYS A 100 16.06 27.87 -18.31
N LYS A 101 15.74 26.91 -19.19
CA LYS A 101 16.65 25.85 -19.65
C LYS A 101 17.86 26.42 -20.38
N LYS A 102 17.65 27.35 -21.31
CA LYS A 102 18.69 27.99 -22.11
C LYS A 102 19.64 28.83 -21.25
N ASN A 103 19.10 29.62 -20.32
CA ASN A 103 19.89 30.66 -19.66
C ASN A 103 20.45 30.26 -18.29
N PHE A 104 19.86 29.28 -17.59
CA PHE A 104 20.16 29.04 -16.18
C PHE A 104 20.38 27.58 -15.76
N GLU A 105 20.01 26.59 -16.58
CA GLU A 105 20.09 25.17 -16.17
C GLU A 105 21.39 24.47 -16.54
N ASN A 106 22.19 25.04 -17.45
CA ASN A 106 23.36 24.38 -18.04
C ASN A 106 23.08 22.91 -18.48
N PRO A 107 22.02 22.66 -19.27
CA PRO A 107 21.60 21.31 -19.62
C PRO A 107 22.59 20.67 -20.61
N HIS A 108 22.65 19.33 -20.64
CA HIS A 108 23.27 18.64 -21.77
C HIS A 108 22.53 18.98 -23.08
N PRO A 109 23.25 19.06 -24.22
CA PRO A 109 22.63 19.21 -25.54
C PRO A 109 21.59 18.13 -25.81
N GLN A 110 20.54 18.47 -26.56
CA GLN A 110 19.42 17.57 -26.82
C GLN A 110 19.88 16.31 -27.56
N GLU A 111 20.87 16.43 -28.44
CA GLU A 111 21.48 15.34 -29.18
C GLU A 111 22.16 14.36 -28.22
N LYS A 112 22.87 14.86 -27.19
CA LYS A 112 23.52 14.00 -26.19
C LYS A 112 22.50 13.28 -25.33
N VAL A 113 21.40 13.94 -24.96
CA VAL A 113 20.31 13.29 -24.22
C VAL A 113 19.68 12.18 -25.06
N ALA A 114 19.41 12.43 -26.34
CA ALA A 114 18.87 11.43 -27.26
C ALA A 114 19.84 10.24 -27.44
N GLU A 115 21.13 10.51 -27.62
CA GLU A 115 22.18 9.47 -27.70
C GLU A 115 22.18 8.56 -26.47
N ILE A 116 22.15 9.13 -25.27
CA ILE A 116 22.14 8.36 -24.03
C ILE A 116 20.82 7.59 -23.86
N ILE A 117 19.68 8.18 -24.24
CA ILE A 117 18.39 7.49 -24.22
C ILE A 117 18.47 6.23 -25.08
N GLU A 118 18.96 6.32 -26.32
CA GLU A 118 19.09 5.15 -27.20
C GLU A 118 20.10 4.13 -26.66
N TRP A 119 21.25 4.57 -26.14
CA TRP A 119 22.22 3.67 -25.50
C TRP A 119 21.60 2.89 -24.34
N THR A 120 20.75 3.52 -23.51
CA THR A 120 20.11 2.83 -22.37
C THR A 120 19.14 1.71 -22.76
N LYS A 121 18.81 1.57 -24.05
CA LYS A 121 17.93 0.52 -24.59
C LYS A 121 18.71 -0.67 -25.15
N THR A 122 20.03 -0.57 -25.25
CA THR A 122 20.87 -1.57 -25.91
C THR A 122 21.19 -2.78 -25.02
N GLU A 123 21.58 -3.89 -25.66
CA GLU A 123 22.09 -5.09 -24.97
C GLU A 123 23.39 -4.78 -24.19
N GLU A 124 24.26 -3.93 -24.74
CA GLU A 124 25.47 -3.46 -24.06
C GLU A 124 25.14 -2.78 -22.73
N TYR A 125 24.15 -1.88 -22.73
CA TYR A 125 23.71 -1.24 -21.51
C TYR A 125 23.05 -2.23 -20.55
N ARG A 126 22.26 -3.18 -21.05
CA ARG A 126 21.69 -4.26 -20.23
C ARG A 126 22.79 -5.02 -19.51
N GLU A 127 23.86 -5.44 -20.20
CA GLU A 127 24.96 -6.15 -19.55
C GLU A 127 25.60 -5.32 -18.43
N LEU A 128 25.87 -4.03 -18.66
CA LEU A 128 26.42 -3.13 -17.64
C LEU A 128 25.46 -2.95 -16.46
N ASN A 129 24.17 -2.79 -16.75
CA ASN A 129 23.13 -2.65 -15.75
C ASN A 129 23.01 -3.89 -14.86
N PHE A 130 23.10 -5.08 -15.45
CA PHE A 130 23.05 -6.36 -14.72
C PHE A 130 24.35 -6.73 -14.00
N LYS A 131 25.47 -6.08 -14.32
CA LYS A 131 26.74 -6.16 -13.58
C LYS A 131 26.77 -5.30 -12.32
N ARG A 132 25.69 -4.59 -11.97
CA ARG A 132 25.64 -3.80 -10.73
C ARG A 132 25.70 -4.70 -9.49
N GLU A 133 26.60 -4.34 -8.57
CA GLU A 133 26.77 -5.06 -7.29
C GLU A 133 26.37 -4.21 -6.07
N ALA A 134 26.46 -2.87 -6.16
CA ALA A 134 26.25 -1.97 -5.02
C ALA A 134 25.05 -1.03 -5.17
N LEU A 135 24.85 -0.47 -6.36
CA LEU A 135 23.77 0.47 -6.62
C LEU A 135 22.46 -0.27 -6.86
N THR A 136 21.41 0.11 -6.15
CA THR A 136 20.02 -0.27 -6.43
C THR A 136 19.25 0.94 -6.97
N VAL A 137 18.47 0.76 -8.03
CA VAL A 137 17.69 1.81 -8.70
C VAL A 137 16.23 1.35 -8.84
N ASN A 138 15.30 2.08 -8.22
CA ASN A 138 13.87 1.76 -8.22
C ASN A 138 13.57 0.33 -7.71
N PRO A 139 13.92 -0.01 -6.46
CA PRO A 139 13.62 -1.33 -5.90
C PRO A 139 12.11 -1.56 -5.77
N ALA A 140 11.66 -2.79 -6.05
CA ALA A 140 10.28 -3.22 -5.82
C ALA A 140 10.12 -3.93 -4.46
N LYS A 141 10.59 -3.29 -3.39
CA LYS A 141 10.42 -3.76 -2.00
C LYS A 141 10.40 -2.57 -1.03
N ALA A 142 9.89 -2.79 0.18
CA ALA A 142 10.02 -1.86 1.30
C ALA A 142 10.82 -2.48 2.45
N CYS A 143 11.00 -1.73 3.54
CA CYS A 143 11.71 -2.19 4.73
C CYS A 143 10.76 -2.85 5.76
N GLN A 144 11.34 -3.65 6.67
CA GLN A 144 10.61 -4.47 7.65
C GLN A 144 9.49 -3.75 8.41
N PRO A 145 9.68 -2.54 8.99
CA PRO A 145 8.67 -1.98 9.89
C PRO A 145 7.36 -1.63 9.18
N LEU A 146 7.36 -1.48 7.85
CA LEU A 146 6.11 -1.34 7.09
C LEU A 146 5.22 -2.58 7.26
N GLY A 147 5.81 -3.78 7.19
CA GLY A 147 5.08 -5.04 7.36
C GLY A 147 4.63 -5.27 8.80
N ALA A 148 5.45 -4.86 9.79
CA ALA A 148 5.07 -4.91 11.20
C ALA A 148 3.88 -3.99 11.52
N VAL A 149 3.90 -2.76 11.00
CA VAL A 149 2.78 -1.81 11.12
C VAL A 149 1.53 -2.36 10.44
N PHE A 150 1.66 -2.91 9.23
CA PHE A 150 0.54 -3.49 8.50
C PHE A 150 -0.12 -4.63 9.29
N LEU A 151 0.67 -5.57 9.82
CA LEU A 151 0.17 -6.67 10.63
C LEU A 151 -0.53 -6.18 11.90
N ALA A 152 0.11 -5.27 12.65
CA ALA A 152 -0.40 -4.78 13.93
C ALA A 152 -1.77 -4.11 13.80
N LEU A 153 -2.05 -3.45 12.67
CA LEU A 153 -3.37 -2.87 12.37
C LEU A 153 -4.47 -3.94 12.22
N GLY A 154 -4.11 -5.21 12.01
CA GLY A 154 -5.04 -6.32 11.87
C GLY A 154 -5.49 -6.96 13.20
N PHE A 155 -5.19 -6.33 14.34
CA PHE A 155 -5.61 -6.79 15.67
C PHE A 155 -6.56 -5.77 16.30
N GLU A 156 -7.52 -6.28 17.07
CA GLU A 156 -8.57 -5.49 17.70
C GLU A 156 -7.98 -4.35 18.54
N GLU A 157 -8.38 -3.11 18.23
CA GLU A 157 -7.97 -1.88 18.93
C GLU A 157 -6.46 -1.80 19.21
N THR A 158 -5.65 -2.27 18.27
CA THR A 158 -4.19 -2.34 18.42
C THR A 158 -3.52 -1.12 17.80
N LEU A 159 -2.60 -0.51 18.55
CA LEU A 159 -1.80 0.62 18.07
C LEU A 159 -0.40 0.15 17.67
N PRO A 160 0.00 0.25 16.39
CA PRO A 160 1.39 0.06 16.00
C PRO A 160 2.27 1.16 16.61
N PHE A 161 3.33 0.74 17.30
CA PHE A 161 4.31 1.60 17.95
C PHE A 161 5.70 1.27 17.43
N VAL A 162 6.32 2.20 16.69
CA VAL A 162 7.66 1.97 16.13
C VAL A 162 8.69 2.70 16.98
N HIS A 163 9.42 1.95 17.79
CA HIS A 163 10.53 2.43 18.60
C HIS A 163 11.70 2.88 17.69
N GLY A 164 12.11 4.14 17.84
CA GLY A 164 13.11 4.76 16.98
C GLY A 164 12.68 6.11 16.42
N SER A 165 13.23 6.47 15.26
CA SER A 165 13.01 7.79 14.66
C SER A 165 11.64 7.96 14.01
N GLN A 166 10.98 9.06 14.34
CA GLN A 166 9.62 9.40 13.91
C GLN A 166 9.44 9.61 12.40
N GLY A 167 10.51 9.94 11.67
CA GLY A 167 10.46 10.10 10.21
C GLY A 167 10.01 8.81 9.50
N CYS A 168 10.42 7.65 10.03
CA CYS A 168 9.99 6.35 9.54
C CYS A 168 8.47 6.18 9.62
N VAL A 169 7.87 6.52 10.77
CA VAL A 169 6.41 6.40 10.99
C VAL A 169 5.61 7.30 10.05
N ALA A 170 6.08 8.51 9.78
CA ALA A 170 5.45 9.38 8.79
C ALA A 170 5.42 8.74 7.39
N TYR A 171 6.51 8.07 6.99
CA TYR A 171 6.58 7.36 5.71
C TYR A 171 5.66 6.14 5.67
N TYR A 172 5.66 5.28 6.68
CA TYR A 172 4.82 4.06 6.69
C TYR A 172 3.33 4.41 6.61
N ARG A 173 2.91 5.39 7.42
CA ARG A 173 1.53 5.90 7.39
C ARG A 173 1.19 6.45 6.02
N SER A 174 2.00 7.36 5.48
CA SER A 174 1.76 7.94 4.16
C SER A 174 1.71 6.90 3.05
N HIS A 175 2.55 5.85 3.13
CA HIS A 175 2.62 4.80 2.13
C HIS A 175 1.34 3.96 2.12
N LEU A 176 0.90 3.48 3.29
CA LEU A 176 -0.34 2.71 3.43
C LEU A 176 -1.57 3.58 3.09
N SER A 177 -1.64 4.81 3.62
CA SER A 177 -2.75 5.71 3.34
C SER A 177 -2.87 6.08 1.85
N ARG A 178 -1.76 6.25 1.12
CA ARG A 178 -1.81 6.50 -0.33
C ARG A 178 -2.34 5.31 -1.11
N HIS A 179 -2.16 4.09 -0.62
CA HIS A 179 -2.64 2.89 -1.29
C HIS A 179 -4.13 2.61 -1.00
N PHE A 180 -4.50 2.59 0.28
CA PHE A 180 -5.86 2.30 0.72
C PHE A 180 -6.80 3.51 0.60
N LYS A 181 -6.25 4.72 0.45
CA LYS A 181 -7.02 5.98 0.54
C LYS A 181 -7.68 6.18 1.91
N GLU A 182 -7.14 5.53 2.93
CA GLU A 182 -7.66 5.49 4.30
C GLU A 182 -6.65 6.02 5.31
N PRO A 183 -7.09 6.46 6.49
CA PRO A 183 -6.19 6.80 7.59
C PRO A 183 -5.31 5.61 7.97
N THR A 184 -4.07 5.89 8.37
CA THR A 184 -3.18 4.88 8.97
C THR A 184 -2.61 5.42 10.27
N SER A 185 -3.02 4.80 11.37
CA SER A 185 -2.65 5.17 12.74
C SER A 185 -1.42 4.39 13.18
N CYS A 186 -0.37 5.09 13.56
CA CYS A 186 0.89 4.52 14.03
C CYS A 186 1.64 5.62 14.79
N VAL A 187 2.34 5.25 15.86
CA VAL A 187 3.11 6.18 16.70
C VAL A 187 4.59 5.82 16.71
N SER A 188 5.41 6.76 17.17
CA SER A 188 6.85 6.61 17.35
C SER A 188 7.23 6.91 18.78
N SER A 189 8.33 6.31 19.26
CA SER A 189 9.00 6.77 20.49
C SER A 189 9.80 8.06 20.31
N SER A 190 9.97 8.52 19.06
CA SER A 190 10.64 9.77 18.69
C SER A 190 12.05 9.89 19.26
N MET A 191 12.86 8.84 19.10
CA MET A 191 14.29 8.88 19.45
C MET A 191 15.01 9.96 18.64
N THR A 192 15.84 10.73 19.35
CA THR A 192 16.73 11.78 18.81
C THR A 192 18.20 11.39 19.00
N GLU A 193 19.12 12.27 18.63
CA GLU A 193 20.57 11.97 18.61
C GLU A 193 21.15 11.64 20.00
N ASP A 194 20.60 12.20 21.07
CA ASP A 194 20.94 11.88 22.46
C ASP A 194 20.73 10.40 22.82
N ALA A 195 19.74 9.74 22.21
CA ALA A 195 19.51 8.32 22.39
C ALA A 195 20.67 7.45 21.84
N ALA A 196 21.51 7.98 20.95
CA ALA A 196 22.72 7.28 20.50
C ALA A 196 23.76 7.12 21.63
N VAL A 197 23.73 7.99 22.64
CA VAL A 197 24.64 7.92 23.81
C VAL A 197 24.00 7.16 24.96
N PHE A 198 22.71 7.41 25.23
CA PHE A 198 22.04 6.93 26.45
C PHE A 198 21.05 5.78 26.24
N GLY A 199 20.81 5.36 24.99
CA GLY A 199 19.77 4.41 24.63
C GLY A 199 18.36 5.03 24.67
N GLY A 200 17.38 4.32 24.10
CA GLY A 200 16.00 4.80 23.95
C GLY A 200 15.07 4.52 25.13
N LEU A 201 15.58 4.24 26.34
CA LEU A 201 14.75 3.75 27.46
C LEU A 201 13.65 4.74 27.86
N ASN A 202 13.99 6.02 28.05
CA ASN A 202 13.01 7.03 28.43
C ASN A 202 11.97 7.26 27.32
N ASN A 203 12.39 7.17 26.04
CA ASN A 203 11.47 7.22 24.91
C ASN A 203 10.44 6.09 24.94
N MET A 204 10.83 4.88 25.37
CA MET A 204 9.89 3.77 25.53
C MET A 204 8.92 4.01 26.69
N ILE A 205 9.43 4.43 27.86
CA ILE A 205 8.62 4.71 29.06
C ILE A 205 7.57 5.79 28.74
N ASP A 206 8.02 6.96 28.31
CA ASP A 206 7.12 8.09 28.05
C ASP A 206 6.25 7.83 26.82
N GLY A 207 6.80 7.17 25.80
CA GLY A 207 6.09 6.82 24.58
C GLY A 207 4.90 5.89 24.86
N LEU A 208 5.11 4.81 25.60
CA LEU A 208 4.04 3.88 25.97
C LEU A 208 2.99 4.57 26.85
N ALA A 209 3.41 5.37 27.83
CA ALA A 209 2.48 6.12 28.69
C ALA A 209 1.58 7.07 27.89
N ASN A 210 2.18 7.86 26.99
CA ASN A 210 1.46 8.81 26.15
C ASN A 210 0.55 8.10 25.14
N ALA A 211 1.03 7.02 24.52
CA ALA A 211 0.26 6.25 23.55
C ALA A 211 -0.98 5.61 24.19
N TYR A 212 -0.80 4.98 25.35
CA TYR A 212 -1.88 4.37 26.12
C TYR A 212 -2.92 5.41 26.57
N ALA A 213 -2.47 6.52 27.16
CA ALA A 213 -3.38 7.55 27.69
C ALA A 213 -4.18 8.28 26.59
N MET A 214 -3.55 8.60 25.45
CA MET A 214 -4.18 9.40 24.40
C MET A 214 -5.06 8.58 23.46
N TYR A 215 -4.57 7.44 22.99
CA TYR A 215 -5.21 6.68 21.92
C TYR A 215 -6.07 5.53 22.46
N LYS A 216 -5.90 5.16 23.73
CA LYS A 216 -6.66 4.11 24.41
C LYS A 216 -6.74 2.77 23.65
N PRO A 217 -5.63 2.24 23.11
CA PRO A 217 -5.63 0.92 22.52
C PRO A 217 -5.90 -0.18 23.56
N LYS A 218 -6.28 -1.38 23.09
CA LYS A 218 -6.29 -2.61 23.89
C LYS A 218 -4.92 -3.31 23.90
N MET A 219 -4.13 -3.12 22.85
CA MET A 219 -2.77 -3.65 22.71
C MET A 219 -1.85 -2.64 22.02
N ILE A 220 -0.59 -2.55 22.44
CA ILE A 220 0.43 -1.77 21.73
C ILE A 220 1.46 -2.74 21.15
N ALA A 221 1.52 -2.84 19.82
CA ALA A 221 2.48 -3.73 19.15
C ALA A 221 3.75 -2.95 18.80
N VAL A 222 4.87 -3.30 19.45
CA VAL A 222 6.15 -2.60 19.33
C VAL A 222 7.01 -3.20 18.21
N SER A 223 7.48 -2.38 17.30
CA SER A 223 8.53 -2.73 16.33
C SER A 223 9.65 -1.70 16.36
N THR A 224 10.71 -1.86 15.56
CA THR A 224 11.88 -0.98 15.60
C THR A 224 12.24 -0.35 14.26
N THR A 225 12.75 0.88 14.28
CA THR A 225 13.47 1.46 13.13
C THR A 225 14.93 1.03 13.13
N CYS A 226 15.64 1.25 12.02
CA CYS A 226 17.06 0.92 11.92
C CYS A 226 17.95 1.61 12.97
N MET A 227 17.64 2.83 13.44
CA MET A 227 18.48 3.48 14.44
C MET A 227 18.47 2.74 15.78
N ALA A 228 17.30 2.25 16.21
CA ALA A 228 17.16 1.54 17.49
C ALA A 228 17.88 0.19 17.44
N GLU A 229 17.85 -0.47 16.27
CA GLU A 229 18.57 -1.71 16.01
C GLU A 229 20.09 -1.52 16.03
N VAL A 230 20.60 -0.43 15.46
CA VAL A 230 22.05 -0.13 15.45
C VAL A 230 22.55 0.25 16.84
N ILE A 231 21.76 1.00 17.61
CA ILE A 231 22.08 1.32 19.01
C ILE A 231 22.07 0.06 19.87
N GLY A 232 21.20 -0.91 19.54
CA GLY A 232 21.08 -2.17 20.26
C GLY A 232 20.17 -2.08 21.49
N ASP A 233 19.09 -1.30 21.39
CA ASP A 233 18.10 -1.19 22.48
C ASP A 233 17.42 -2.54 22.76
N ASP A 234 17.47 -3.01 24.01
CA ASP A 234 16.77 -4.21 24.46
C ASP A 234 15.29 -3.90 24.74
N LEU A 235 14.44 -4.22 23.75
CA LEU A 235 13.00 -3.98 23.82
C LEU A 235 12.33 -4.68 25.01
N ASN A 236 12.74 -5.92 25.32
CA ASN A 236 12.16 -6.70 26.40
C ASN A 236 12.43 -6.03 27.76
N ALA A 237 13.68 -5.64 27.99
CA ALA A 237 14.06 -4.91 29.21
C ALA A 237 13.35 -3.55 29.29
N PHE A 238 13.26 -2.81 28.18
CA PHE A 238 12.65 -1.49 28.16
C PHE A 238 11.14 -1.54 28.43
N ILE A 239 10.43 -2.50 27.84
CA ILE A 239 8.98 -2.69 28.06
C ILE A 239 8.71 -3.09 29.50
N LYS A 240 9.51 -3.99 30.09
CA LYS A 240 9.40 -4.36 31.52
C LYS A 240 9.60 -3.14 32.42
N ASN A 241 10.66 -2.38 32.20
CA ASN A 241 10.93 -1.14 32.95
C ASN A 241 9.80 -0.11 32.79
N ALA A 242 9.21 0.00 31.60
CA ALA A 242 8.08 0.90 31.36
C ALA A 242 6.84 0.49 32.17
N LYS A 243 6.54 -0.82 32.25
CA LYS A 243 5.47 -1.36 33.10
C LYS A 243 5.76 -1.12 34.59
N GLU A 244 6.97 -1.41 35.06
CA GLU A 244 7.39 -1.17 36.45
C GLU A 244 7.26 0.29 36.87
N LYS A 245 7.53 1.23 35.95
CA LYS A 245 7.34 2.67 36.16
C LYS A 245 5.90 3.15 35.99
N GLY A 246 4.95 2.27 35.69
CA GLY A 246 3.54 2.59 35.57
C GLY A 246 3.13 3.26 34.27
N SER A 247 3.91 3.10 33.19
CA SER A 247 3.56 3.65 31.87
C SER A 247 2.27 3.04 31.33
N VAL A 248 2.11 1.73 31.54
CA VAL A 248 0.90 0.94 31.26
C VAL A 248 0.68 -0.05 32.40
N PRO A 249 -0.54 -0.59 32.58
CA PRO A 249 -0.79 -1.66 33.56
C PRO A 249 0.14 -2.87 33.35
N GLN A 250 0.41 -3.62 34.41
CA GLN A 250 1.36 -4.74 34.36
C GLN A 250 0.90 -5.85 33.42
N GLU A 251 -0.41 -6.13 33.44
CA GLU A 251 -1.12 -7.09 32.62
C GLU A 251 -1.39 -6.59 31.19
N TYR A 252 -1.10 -5.32 30.87
CA TYR A 252 -1.40 -4.75 29.56
C TYR A 252 -0.54 -5.38 28.46
N ASP A 253 -1.14 -5.68 27.31
CA ASP A 253 -0.48 -6.38 26.20
C ASP A 253 0.45 -5.45 25.41
N VAL A 254 1.75 -5.76 25.44
CA VAL A 254 2.81 -5.04 24.71
C VAL A 254 3.74 -6.03 24.00
N PRO A 255 3.25 -6.79 22.99
CA PRO A 255 4.12 -7.64 22.18
C PRO A 255 5.15 -6.80 21.43
N PHE A 256 6.31 -7.39 21.15
CA PHE A 256 7.38 -6.69 20.45
C PHE A 256 8.12 -7.58 19.45
N ALA A 257 8.74 -6.94 18.46
CA ALA A 257 9.65 -7.60 17.54
C ALA A 257 10.76 -6.65 17.09
N HIS A 258 11.98 -7.19 16.95
CA HIS A 258 13.07 -6.51 16.27
C HIS A 258 12.84 -6.56 14.75
N THR A 259 12.80 -5.39 14.12
CA THR A 259 12.48 -5.24 12.69
C THR A 259 13.55 -4.44 11.92
N PRO A 260 14.80 -4.92 11.85
CA PRO A 260 15.89 -4.20 11.20
C PRO A 260 15.67 -4.00 9.71
N ALA A 261 15.60 -2.73 9.29
CA ALA A 261 15.34 -2.37 7.89
C ALA A 261 16.42 -2.85 6.90
N PHE A 262 17.62 -3.16 7.39
CA PHE A 262 18.76 -3.65 6.60
C PHE A 262 18.78 -5.19 6.42
N VAL A 263 17.79 -5.92 6.94
CA VAL A 263 17.61 -7.36 6.72
C VAL A 263 16.31 -7.61 5.96
N GLY A 264 16.35 -8.42 4.91
CA GLY A 264 15.14 -8.83 4.19
C GLY A 264 14.34 -7.67 3.57
N SER A 265 13.02 -7.64 3.84
CA SER A 265 12.08 -6.62 3.35
C SER A 265 10.84 -6.51 4.26
N HIS A 266 9.81 -5.76 3.84
CA HIS A 266 8.54 -5.63 4.57
C HIS A 266 7.90 -6.98 4.94
N ILE A 267 7.96 -8.01 4.08
CA ILE A 267 7.43 -9.35 4.39
C ILE A 267 8.17 -10.02 5.57
N THR A 268 9.46 -9.74 5.73
CA THR A 268 10.26 -10.24 6.87
C THR A 268 9.86 -9.55 8.16
N GLY A 269 9.52 -8.26 8.09
CA GLY A 269 9.01 -7.51 9.25
C GLY A 269 7.60 -7.92 9.64
N TYR A 270 6.76 -8.31 8.68
CA TYR A 270 5.47 -8.94 8.94
C TYR A 270 5.68 -10.24 9.74
N ASP A 271 6.55 -11.14 9.29
CA ASP A 271 6.85 -12.41 9.97
C ASP A 271 7.39 -12.19 11.39
N ASN A 272 8.38 -11.31 11.54
CA ASN A 272 8.97 -11.01 12.85
C ASN A 272 7.93 -10.48 13.84
N ALA A 273 7.07 -9.55 13.39
CA ALA A 273 6.00 -9.01 14.22
C ALA A 273 4.92 -10.05 14.55
N LEU A 274 4.59 -10.94 13.60
CA LEU A 274 3.65 -12.03 13.83
C LEU A 274 4.18 -12.96 14.89
N LYS A 275 5.40 -13.47 14.72
CA LYS A 275 6.05 -14.31 15.72
C LYS A 275 6.07 -13.63 17.11
N GLY A 276 6.40 -12.35 17.19
CA GLY A 276 6.41 -11.61 18.46
C GLY A 276 5.03 -11.53 19.13
N ILE A 277 3.96 -11.36 18.35
CA ILE A 277 2.58 -11.38 18.85
C ILE A 277 2.19 -12.81 19.30
N LEU A 278 2.53 -13.83 18.50
CA LEU A 278 2.26 -15.23 18.85
C LEU A 278 2.98 -15.61 20.15
N GLU A 279 4.27 -15.31 20.27
CA GLU A 279 5.07 -15.58 21.48
C GLU A 279 4.49 -14.89 22.71
N HIS A 280 4.06 -13.63 22.58
CA HIS A 280 3.45 -12.89 23.69
C HIS A 280 2.20 -13.57 24.25
N PHE A 281 1.31 -14.08 23.39
CA PHE A 281 0.07 -14.71 23.84
C PHE A 281 0.22 -16.21 24.19
N TRP A 282 1.16 -16.90 23.56
CA TRP A 282 1.23 -18.38 23.60
C TRP A 282 2.37 -18.92 24.49
N ALA A 283 3.39 -18.11 24.80
CA ALA A 283 4.52 -18.60 25.59
C ALA A 283 4.07 -19.12 26.97
N GLY A 284 4.48 -20.35 27.30
CA GLY A 284 4.18 -20.99 28.57
C GLY A 284 2.72 -21.46 28.74
N LYS A 285 1.89 -21.39 27.69
CA LYS A 285 0.52 -21.92 27.70
C LYS A 285 0.53 -23.42 27.42
N GLU A 286 -0.30 -24.16 28.16
CA GLU A 286 -0.61 -25.55 27.83
C GLU A 286 -1.60 -25.60 26.66
N ARG A 287 -1.31 -26.46 25.68
CA ARG A 287 -2.14 -26.62 24.49
C ARG A 287 -3.18 -27.72 24.70
N SER A 288 -4.44 -27.41 24.40
CA SER A 288 -5.53 -28.39 24.26
C SER A 288 -6.10 -28.28 22.85
N GLU A 289 -5.80 -29.25 21.99
CA GLU A 289 -6.19 -29.19 20.58
C GLU A 289 -7.71 -29.05 20.37
N THR A 290 -8.08 -28.11 19.51
CA THR A 290 -9.46 -27.84 19.05
C THR A 290 -9.56 -28.03 17.54
N ASP A 291 -10.76 -27.96 16.99
CA ASP A 291 -11.00 -28.03 15.54
C ASP A 291 -10.68 -26.72 14.79
N LEU A 292 -10.29 -25.67 15.51
CA LEU A 292 -9.93 -24.35 14.97
C LEU A 292 -8.73 -24.43 14.02
N ILE A 293 -8.81 -23.69 12.92
CA ILE A 293 -7.70 -23.47 11.98
C ILE A 293 -7.35 -21.98 11.95
N ASN A 294 -6.11 -21.64 12.27
CA ASN A 294 -5.61 -20.27 12.10
C ASN A 294 -5.28 -20.03 10.63
N ILE A 295 -5.68 -18.86 10.11
CA ILE A 295 -5.44 -18.43 8.74
C ILE A 295 -4.63 -17.13 8.79
N VAL A 296 -3.45 -17.13 8.20
CA VAL A 296 -2.57 -15.96 8.09
C VAL A 296 -2.51 -15.53 6.64
N MET A 297 -2.94 -14.30 6.33
CA MET A 297 -2.98 -13.81 4.95
C MET A 297 -1.62 -13.31 4.42
N GLY A 298 -0.72 -12.89 5.32
CA GLY A 298 0.53 -12.22 4.95
C GLY A 298 0.34 -10.74 4.61
N PHE A 299 1.41 -10.09 4.14
CA PHE A 299 1.34 -8.70 3.68
C PHE A 299 0.61 -8.63 2.33
N ASP A 300 -0.50 -7.90 2.26
CA ASP A 300 -1.36 -7.91 1.06
C ASP A 300 -1.95 -6.54 0.74
N GLY A 301 -1.68 -6.03 -0.46
CA GLY A 301 -2.30 -4.80 -0.97
C GLY A 301 -3.80 -4.94 -1.27
N TYR A 302 -4.30 -6.17 -1.42
CA TYR A 302 -5.72 -6.45 -1.63
C TYR A 302 -6.40 -6.96 -0.36
N SER A 303 -5.82 -6.67 0.83
CA SER A 303 -6.26 -7.29 2.09
C SER A 303 -7.75 -7.12 2.36
N VAL A 304 -8.34 -5.98 2.03
CA VAL A 304 -9.78 -5.73 2.18
C VAL A 304 -10.60 -6.76 1.37
N GLY A 305 -10.36 -6.87 0.07
CA GLY A 305 -11.08 -7.82 -0.79
C GLY A 305 -10.74 -9.28 -0.47
N ASN A 306 -9.45 -9.58 -0.34
CA ASN A 306 -8.97 -10.96 -0.15
C ASN A 306 -9.39 -11.56 1.18
N ILE A 307 -9.29 -10.83 2.30
CA ILE A 307 -9.74 -11.36 3.59
C ILE A 307 -11.25 -11.60 3.57
N ARG A 308 -12.04 -10.69 2.99
CA ARG A 308 -13.50 -10.86 2.89
C ARG A 308 -13.86 -12.11 2.07
N GLU A 309 -13.16 -12.33 0.96
CA GLU A 309 -13.38 -13.52 0.13
C GLU A 309 -12.98 -14.81 0.84
N VAL A 310 -11.82 -14.84 1.51
CA VAL A 310 -11.40 -16.00 2.29
C VAL A 310 -12.37 -16.29 3.43
N LYS A 311 -12.85 -15.27 4.15
CA LYS A 311 -13.89 -15.44 5.18
C LYS A 311 -15.18 -16.02 4.59
N ARG A 312 -15.63 -15.53 3.43
CA ARG A 312 -16.83 -16.03 2.74
C ARG A 312 -16.68 -17.51 2.41
N ILE A 313 -15.59 -17.87 1.72
CA ILE A 313 -15.29 -19.24 1.30
C ILE A 313 -15.23 -20.20 2.51
N LEU A 314 -14.47 -19.84 3.55
CA LEU A 314 -14.32 -20.71 4.72
C LEU A 314 -15.63 -20.85 5.51
N SER A 315 -16.43 -19.78 5.61
CA SER A 315 -17.74 -19.81 6.24
C SER A 315 -18.72 -20.70 5.47
N GLU A 316 -18.68 -20.64 4.14
CA GLU A 316 -19.51 -21.45 3.25
C GLU A 316 -19.15 -22.94 3.29
N MET A 317 -17.86 -23.26 3.48
CA MET A 317 -17.41 -24.62 3.80
C MET A 317 -17.77 -25.07 5.23
N GLY A 318 -18.22 -24.15 6.10
CA GLY A 318 -18.50 -24.44 7.50
C GLY A 318 -17.25 -24.81 8.30
N VAL A 319 -16.10 -24.21 7.97
CA VAL A 319 -14.83 -24.39 8.68
C VAL A 319 -14.83 -23.53 9.95
N ASN A 320 -14.34 -24.08 11.07
CA ASN A 320 -14.03 -23.28 12.26
C ASN A 320 -12.64 -22.65 12.08
N PHE A 321 -12.58 -21.33 11.87
CA PHE A 321 -11.32 -20.64 11.57
C PHE A 321 -11.17 -19.33 12.34
N LEU A 322 -9.92 -18.91 12.52
CA LEU A 322 -9.53 -17.58 12.99
C LEU A 322 -8.63 -16.92 11.95
N LEU A 323 -8.97 -15.71 11.51
CA LEU A 323 -8.04 -14.88 10.74
C LEU A 323 -7.08 -14.19 11.71
N VAL A 324 -5.78 -14.40 11.52
CA VAL A 324 -4.72 -13.78 12.33
C VAL A 324 -4.16 -12.59 11.56
N GLY A 325 -4.38 -11.38 12.09
CA GLY A 325 -3.96 -10.11 11.46
C GLY A 325 -4.94 -9.58 10.41
N ASP A 326 -6.24 -9.56 10.73
CA ASP A 326 -7.30 -9.08 9.84
C ASP A 326 -7.36 -7.54 9.68
N THR A 327 -6.84 -7.01 8.57
CA THR A 327 -6.84 -5.58 8.25
C THR A 327 -8.05 -5.11 7.42
N SER A 328 -9.03 -5.98 7.17
CA SER A 328 -10.06 -5.72 6.15
C SER A 328 -11.02 -4.57 6.48
N ASP A 329 -11.25 -4.29 7.76
CA ASP A 329 -12.17 -3.23 8.18
C ASP A 329 -11.44 -1.91 8.50
N VAL A 330 -10.24 -1.95 9.07
CA VAL A 330 -9.47 -0.73 9.42
C VAL A 330 -9.02 0.05 8.19
N PHE A 331 -8.85 -0.62 7.05
CA PHE A 331 -8.58 -0.01 5.74
C PHE A 331 -9.83 0.08 4.85
N ASP A 332 -11.02 0.02 5.45
CA ASP A 332 -12.28 0.27 4.74
C ASP A 332 -13.37 0.81 5.69
N THR A 333 -13.03 1.87 6.43
CA THR A 333 -13.97 2.48 7.36
C THR A 333 -15.02 3.33 6.61
N PRO A 334 -16.28 3.36 7.06
CA PRO A 334 -17.30 4.17 6.42
C PRO A 334 -17.08 5.66 6.67
N THR A 335 -17.31 6.48 5.64
CA THR A 335 -17.36 7.94 5.78
C THR A 335 -18.77 8.38 6.16
N ASP A 336 -19.08 8.33 7.45
CA ASP A 336 -20.40 8.66 8.02
C ASP A 336 -20.36 9.88 8.97
N GLY A 337 -19.27 10.66 8.92
CA GLY A 337 -19.02 11.78 9.83
C GLY A 337 -18.25 11.42 11.10
N THR A 338 -17.97 10.13 11.33
CA THR A 338 -17.17 9.66 12.49
C THR A 338 -15.86 9.03 12.03
N PHE A 339 -14.74 9.64 12.43
CA PHE A 339 -13.43 9.00 12.27
C PHE A 339 -13.27 7.87 13.29
N ARG A 340 -12.94 6.68 12.79
CA ARG A 340 -12.68 5.50 13.62
C ARG A 340 -11.21 5.14 13.49
N MET A 341 -10.48 5.31 14.60
CA MET A 341 -9.05 4.98 14.67
C MET A 341 -8.81 3.47 14.57
N TYR A 342 -9.76 2.69 15.08
CA TYR A 342 -9.76 1.24 15.10
C TYR A 342 -11.11 0.73 14.59
N MET A 343 -11.11 -0.33 13.79
CA MET A 343 -12.31 -1.06 13.38
C MET A 343 -11.93 -2.48 12.99
N GLY A 344 -12.73 -3.46 13.44
CA GLY A 344 -12.48 -4.87 13.16
C GLY A 344 -11.21 -5.38 13.82
N GLY A 345 -10.50 -6.27 13.12
CA GLY A 345 -9.28 -6.88 13.60
C GLY A 345 -9.51 -8.16 14.40
N THR A 346 -8.44 -8.94 14.52
CA THR A 346 -8.40 -10.19 15.29
C THR A 346 -8.57 -9.89 16.77
N ARG A 347 -9.57 -10.48 17.41
CA ARG A 347 -9.81 -10.26 18.85
C ARG A 347 -8.66 -10.82 19.67
N LEU A 348 -8.26 -10.08 20.71
CA LEU A 348 -7.16 -10.50 21.58
C LEU A 348 -7.52 -11.77 22.37
N SER A 349 -8.79 -11.93 22.73
CA SER A 349 -9.29 -13.17 23.35
C SER A 349 -9.12 -14.38 22.44
N ASP A 350 -9.44 -14.21 21.16
CA ASP A 350 -9.38 -15.31 20.20
C ASP A 350 -7.91 -15.67 19.90
N MET A 351 -7.02 -14.67 19.91
CA MET A 351 -5.57 -14.91 19.80
C MET A 351 -4.98 -15.70 20.97
N GLN A 352 -5.50 -15.53 22.18
CA GLN A 352 -5.08 -16.35 23.33
C GLN A 352 -5.48 -17.82 23.13
N GLU A 353 -6.67 -18.06 22.60
CA GLU A 353 -7.16 -19.40 22.29
C GLU A 353 -6.55 -20.01 21.02
N ALA A 354 -6.00 -19.18 20.12
CA ALA A 354 -5.44 -19.62 18.84
C ALA A 354 -4.25 -20.61 18.97
N VAL A 355 -3.61 -20.69 20.15
CA VAL A 355 -2.59 -21.72 20.45
C VAL A 355 -3.18 -23.14 20.39
N ASN A 356 -4.48 -23.26 20.70
CA ASN A 356 -5.24 -24.50 20.71
C ASN A 356 -5.69 -24.95 19.32
N ALA A 357 -5.46 -24.16 18.27
CA ALA A 357 -5.78 -24.54 16.90
C ALA A 357 -5.04 -25.84 16.50
N LYS A 358 -5.70 -26.70 15.74
CA LYS A 358 -5.03 -27.91 15.17
C LYS A 358 -4.02 -27.57 14.08
N ALA A 359 -4.23 -26.45 13.39
CA ALA A 359 -3.37 -26.04 12.29
C ALA A 359 -3.27 -24.52 12.16
N THR A 360 -2.13 -24.06 11.66
CA THR A 360 -1.92 -22.69 11.16
C THR A 360 -1.58 -22.74 9.68
N VAL A 361 -2.37 -22.04 8.86
CA VAL A 361 -2.25 -22.00 7.41
C VAL A 361 -1.86 -20.60 6.97
N SER A 362 -0.74 -20.49 6.26
CA SER A 362 -0.31 -19.24 5.63
C SER A 362 -0.66 -19.19 4.16
N PHE A 363 -1.21 -18.07 3.70
CA PHE A 363 -1.44 -17.80 2.28
C PHE A 363 -0.17 -17.37 1.55
N GLN A 364 0.89 -17.02 2.28
CA GLN A 364 2.12 -16.49 1.72
C GLN A 364 3.32 -17.04 2.51
N GLU A 365 3.98 -18.06 1.96
CA GLU A 365 5.08 -18.78 2.62
C GLU A 365 6.22 -17.85 3.05
N TYR A 366 6.65 -16.92 2.17
CA TYR A 366 7.78 -16.02 2.44
C TYR A 366 7.44 -14.91 3.46
N ASN A 367 6.17 -14.79 3.86
CA ASN A 367 5.72 -13.84 4.89
C ASN A 367 5.66 -14.45 6.30
N THR A 368 5.80 -15.76 6.44
CA THR A 368 5.54 -16.46 7.72
C THR A 368 6.52 -17.58 8.10
N PRO A 369 7.75 -17.70 7.57
CA PRO A 369 8.58 -18.88 7.86
C PRO A 369 8.85 -19.05 9.36
N LYS A 370 9.19 -17.98 10.08
CA LYS A 370 9.49 -18.04 11.53
C LYS A 370 8.22 -18.25 12.36
N SER A 371 7.12 -17.62 11.95
CA SER A 371 5.84 -17.75 12.64
C SER A 371 5.26 -19.16 12.53
N LEU A 372 5.38 -19.79 11.35
CA LEU A 372 4.99 -21.19 11.16
C LEU A 372 5.92 -22.14 11.91
N GLU A 373 7.23 -21.90 11.92
CA GLU A 373 8.16 -22.68 12.74
C GLU A 373 7.78 -22.62 14.23
N TYR A 374 7.45 -21.43 14.74
CA TYR A 374 7.00 -21.27 16.12
C TYR A 374 5.69 -22.03 16.39
N ALA A 375 4.69 -21.90 15.52
CA ALA A 375 3.43 -22.65 15.65
C ALA A 375 3.64 -24.17 15.62
N ALA A 376 4.52 -24.66 14.74
CA ALA A 376 4.88 -26.07 14.65
C ALA A 376 5.60 -26.57 15.91
N SER A 377 6.45 -25.73 16.52
CA SER A 377 7.14 -26.05 17.78
C SER A 377 6.18 -26.29 18.95
N LEU A 378 4.98 -25.70 18.89
CA LEU A 378 3.89 -25.90 19.85
C LEU A 378 2.96 -27.06 19.46
N GLY A 379 3.27 -27.80 18.41
CA GLY A 379 2.53 -28.99 17.97
C GLY A 379 1.37 -28.72 17.01
N GLN A 380 1.23 -27.51 16.47
CA GLN A 380 0.25 -27.24 15.41
C GLN A 380 0.74 -27.79 14.08
N LYS A 381 -0.17 -28.31 13.24
CA LYS A 381 0.15 -28.56 11.83
C LYS A 381 0.34 -27.23 11.11
N THR A 382 1.29 -27.15 10.20
CA THR A 382 1.51 -25.93 9.40
C THR A 382 1.43 -26.21 7.92
N LEU A 383 0.77 -25.31 7.20
CA LEU A 383 0.72 -25.29 5.74
C LEU A 383 1.04 -23.90 5.25
N ALA A 384 1.70 -23.80 4.11
CA ALA A 384 1.95 -22.54 3.45
C ALA A 384 1.58 -22.64 1.96
N PHE A 385 1.10 -21.54 1.42
CA PHE A 385 0.74 -21.38 0.02
C PHE A 385 1.47 -20.17 -0.57
N HIS A 386 1.40 -20.06 -1.89
CA HIS A 386 2.01 -18.98 -2.65
C HIS A 386 0.94 -18.10 -3.29
N TYR A 387 0.24 -17.33 -2.45
CA TYR A 387 -0.80 -16.36 -2.83
C TYR A 387 -1.83 -16.97 -3.84
N PRO A 388 -2.77 -17.83 -3.37
CA PRO A 388 -3.65 -18.65 -4.21
C PRO A 388 -4.53 -17.88 -5.23
N ILE A 389 -3.96 -17.58 -6.39
CA ILE A 389 -4.63 -16.97 -7.55
C ILE A 389 -4.85 -18.06 -8.61
N GLY A 390 -6.00 -18.03 -9.27
CA GLY A 390 -6.28 -18.93 -10.39
C GLY A 390 -7.00 -20.20 -9.98
N ILE A 391 -7.14 -21.13 -10.92
CA ILE A 391 -7.95 -22.34 -10.77
C ILE A 391 -7.19 -23.34 -9.91
N ARG A 392 -5.99 -23.77 -10.31
CA ARG A 392 -5.29 -24.87 -9.61
C ARG A 392 -4.80 -24.45 -8.23
N ALA A 393 -4.33 -23.21 -8.07
CA ALA A 393 -3.89 -22.74 -6.76
C ALA A 393 -5.07 -22.67 -5.77
N THR A 394 -6.24 -22.22 -6.22
CA THR A 394 -7.47 -22.24 -5.41
C THR A 394 -7.91 -23.68 -5.13
N ASP A 395 -7.91 -24.57 -6.13
CA ASP A 395 -8.25 -25.99 -5.96
C ASP A 395 -7.35 -26.64 -4.88
N ARG A 396 -6.03 -26.44 -4.96
CA ARG A 396 -5.06 -26.97 -3.98
C ARG A 396 -5.32 -26.46 -2.58
N TRP A 397 -5.59 -25.17 -2.43
CA TRP A 397 -5.92 -24.58 -1.14
C TRP A 397 -7.22 -25.16 -0.57
N LEU A 398 -8.30 -25.22 -1.36
CA LEU A 398 -9.59 -25.75 -0.91
C LEU A 398 -9.51 -27.23 -0.55
N MET A 399 -8.77 -28.04 -1.32
CA MET A 399 -8.55 -29.45 -1.01
C MET A 399 -7.80 -29.63 0.31
N ALA A 400 -6.75 -28.84 0.55
CA ALA A 400 -6.01 -28.88 1.79
C ALA A 400 -6.85 -28.43 3.00
N ILE A 401 -7.67 -27.39 2.84
CA ILE A 401 -8.62 -26.97 3.88
C ILE A 401 -9.69 -28.04 4.12
N SER A 402 -10.19 -28.69 3.08
CA SER A 402 -11.15 -29.79 3.19
C SER A 402 -10.56 -30.97 3.97
N GLU A 403 -9.33 -31.35 3.67
CA GLU A 403 -8.59 -32.41 4.38
C GLU A 403 -8.36 -32.03 5.85
N LEU A 404 -7.88 -30.82 6.12
CA LEU A 404 -7.63 -30.36 7.48
C LEU A 404 -8.90 -30.26 8.31
N SER A 405 -9.98 -29.73 7.74
CA SER A 405 -11.24 -29.46 8.44
C SER A 405 -12.17 -30.65 8.52
N GLY A 406 -12.03 -31.63 7.62
CA GLY A 406 -13.01 -32.70 7.40
C GLY A 406 -14.31 -32.21 6.74
N LYS A 407 -14.36 -30.96 6.27
CA LYS A 407 -15.54 -30.36 5.63
C LYS A 407 -15.45 -30.53 4.12
N ALA A 408 -16.53 -31.00 3.50
CA ALA A 408 -16.60 -31.12 2.05
C ALA A 408 -16.64 -29.74 1.38
N ILE A 409 -16.06 -29.64 0.18
CA ILE A 409 -16.20 -28.45 -0.66
C ILE A 409 -17.66 -28.38 -1.17
N PRO A 410 -18.43 -27.33 -0.84
CA PRO A 410 -19.83 -27.20 -1.21
C PRO A 410 -20.04 -26.99 -2.71
N GLU A 411 -21.25 -27.34 -3.20
CA GLU A 411 -21.61 -27.23 -4.62
C GLU A 411 -21.55 -25.80 -5.16
N SER A 412 -21.77 -24.80 -4.31
CA SER A 412 -21.66 -23.38 -4.67
C SER A 412 -20.24 -23.00 -5.11
N LEU A 413 -19.20 -23.45 -4.39
CA LEU A 413 -17.80 -23.22 -4.79
C LEU A 413 -17.42 -24.01 -6.04
N LYS A 414 -17.99 -25.20 -6.24
CA LYS A 414 -17.81 -25.95 -7.50
C LYS A 414 -18.45 -25.22 -8.69
N LEU A 415 -19.60 -24.57 -8.47
CA LEU A 415 -20.26 -23.75 -9.49
C LEU A 415 -19.45 -22.48 -9.80
N GLU A 416 -18.89 -21.81 -8.79
CA GLU A 416 -17.97 -20.68 -9.00
C GLU A 416 -16.72 -21.09 -9.79
N ARG A 417 -16.11 -22.24 -9.43
CA ARG A 417 -15.02 -22.82 -10.22
C ARG A 417 -15.43 -23.06 -11.67
N GLY A 418 -16.61 -23.64 -11.90
CA GLY A 418 -17.15 -23.90 -13.24
C GLY A 418 -17.32 -22.63 -14.06
N ARG A 419 -17.84 -21.56 -13.45
CA ARG A 419 -17.99 -20.24 -14.09
C ARG A 419 -16.66 -19.58 -14.43
N LEU A 420 -15.64 -19.75 -13.59
CA LEU A 420 -14.29 -19.29 -13.91
C LEU A 420 -13.71 -20.04 -15.11
N VAL A 421 -13.84 -21.37 -15.12
CA VAL A 421 -13.38 -22.20 -16.24
C VAL A 421 -14.09 -21.83 -17.55
N ASP A 422 -15.40 -21.56 -17.49
CA ASP A 422 -16.21 -21.07 -18.61
C ASP A 422 -15.66 -19.73 -19.17
N ALA A 423 -15.47 -18.73 -18.31
CA ALA A 423 -14.92 -17.44 -18.72
C ALA A 423 -13.48 -17.54 -19.28
N VAL A 424 -12.66 -18.45 -18.74
CA VAL A 424 -11.34 -18.75 -19.32
C VAL A 424 -11.51 -19.33 -20.73
N ALA A 425 -12.40 -20.32 -20.92
CA ALA A 425 -12.63 -20.92 -22.23
C ALA A 425 -13.13 -19.89 -23.26
N ASP A 426 -14.04 -19.01 -22.86
CA ASP A 426 -14.57 -17.94 -23.71
C ASP A 426 -13.48 -16.96 -24.16
N SER A 427 -12.47 -16.71 -23.31
CA SER A 427 -11.54 -15.59 -23.49
C SER A 427 -10.12 -16.01 -23.88
N THR A 428 -9.80 -17.30 -23.90
CA THR A 428 -8.44 -17.82 -24.12
C THR A 428 -7.88 -17.40 -25.48
N SER A 429 -8.71 -17.24 -26.50
CA SER A 429 -8.30 -16.80 -27.85
C SER A 429 -7.56 -15.46 -27.86
N HIS A 430 -7.87 -14.56 -26.92
CA HIS A 430 -7.22 -13.26 -26.82
C HIS A 430 -5.93 -13.27 -25.98
N LEU A 431 -5.75 -14.28 -25.14
CA LEU A 431 -4.66 -14.38 -24.17
C LEU A 431 -3.56 -15.36 -24.61
N HIS A 432 -3.92 -16.40 -25.35
CA HIS A 432 -2.99 -17.45 -25.76
C HIS A 432 -1.75 -16.88 -26.46
N GLY A 433 -0.57 -17.27 -25.96
CA GLY A 433 0.73 -16.88 -26.50
C GLY A 433 1.14 -15.43 -26.23
N LYS A 434 0.33 -14.65 -25.50
CA LYS A 434 0.79 -13.32 -25.07
C LYS A 434 1.93 -13.43 -24.08
N LYS A 435 2.87 -12.50 -24.17
CA LYS A 435 4.07 -12.41 -23.34
C LYS A 435 3.92 -11.34 -22.29
N PHE A 436 4.23 -11.69 -21.05
CA PHE A 436 4.06 -10.81 -19.90
C PHE A 436 5.37 -10.69 -19.12
N ALA A 437 5.65 -9.47 -18.66
CA ALA A 437 6.60 -9.23 -17.58
C ALA A 437 5.83 -8.99 -16.28
N LEU A 438 6.38 -9.45 -15.16
CA LEU A 438 5.75 -9.40 -13.84
C LEU A 438 6.79 -8.94 -12.81
N TYR A 439 6.36 -8.14 -11.82
CA TYR A 439 7.16 -7.98 -10.60
C TYR A 439 6.33 -7.76 -9.35
N GLY A 440 6.87 -8.18 -8.19
CA GLY A 440 6.23 -8.02 -6.89
C GLY A 440 6.87 -8.88 -5.81
N ASP A 441 6.10 -9.15 -4.76
CA ASP A 441 6.52 -10.03 -3.67
C ASP A 441 6.57 -11.51 -4.12
N PRO A 442 7.45 -12.35 -3.51
CA PRO A 442 7.76 -13.69 -4.00
C PRO A 442 6.54 -14.61 -4.19
N ASP A 443 5.66 -14.69 -3.19
CA ASP A 443 4.46 -15.53 -3.23
C ASP A 443 3.46 -15.07 -4.30
N GLN A 444 3.25 -13.76 -4.43
CA GLN A 444 2.35 -13.21 -5.45
C GLN A 444 2.88 -13.49 -6.86
N MET A 445 4.19 -13.46 -7.06
CA MET A 445 4.80 -13.79 -8.36
C MET A 445 4.64 -15.27 -8.72
N LEU A 446 4.76 -16.18 -7.75
CA LEU A 446 4.48 -17.61 -7.96
C LEU A 446 3.02 -17.83 -8.33
N GLY A 447 2.07 -17.35 -7.51
CA GLY A 447 0.64 -17.55 -7.73
C GLY A 447 0.13 -16.92 -9.03
N LEU A 448 0.56 -15.69 -9.33
CA LEU A 448 0.13 -15.01 -10.56
C LEU A 448 0.76 -15.63 -11.81
N SER A 449 2.03 -16.04 -11.78
CA SER A 449 2.67 -16.71 -12.91
C SER A 449 2.00 -18.05 -13.23
N GLU A 450 1.61 -18.81 -12.19
CA GLU A 450 0.87 -20.05 -12.39
C GLU A 450 -0.47 -19.77 -13.07
N PHE A 451 -1.22 -18.77 -12.60
CA PHE A 451 -2.50 -18.42 -13.21
C PHE A 451 -2.33 -17.95 -14.66
N LEU A 452 -1.33 -17.13 -14.98
CA LEU A 452 -1.06 -16.75 -16.37
C LEU A 452 -0.81 -17.96 -17.27
N MET A 453 -0.04 -18.94 -16.80
CA MET A 453 0.17 -20.17 -17.57
C MET A 453 -1.10 -21.04 -17.70
N GLU A 454 -2.06 -20.93 -16.77
CA GLU A 454 -3.41 -21.53 -16.95
C GLU A 454 -4.19 -20.88 -18.09
N LEU A 455 -4.00 -19.57 -18.30
CA LEU A 455 -4.63 -18.79 -19.37
C LEU A 455 -3.91 -18.92 -20.72
N GLY A 456 -2.82 -19.72 -20.78
CA GLY A 456 -1.98 -19.85 -21.97
C GLY A 456 -1.09 -18.64 -22.25
N VAL A 457 -0.81 -17.81 -21.23
CA VAL A 457 0.08 -16.65 -21.27
C VAL A 457 1.50 -17.07 -20.85
N GLU A 458 2.52 -16.48 -21.47
CA GLU A 458 3.94 -16.69 -21.19
C GLU A 458 4.48 -15.61 -20.21
N PRO A 459 4.76 -15.92 -18.93
CA PRO A 459 5.36 -14.97 -17.98
C PRO A 459 6.88 -14.85 -18.17
N VAL A 460 7.31 -14.29 -19.31
CA VAL A 460 8.71 -14.26 -19.78
C VAL A 460 9.68 -13.69 -18.75
N HIS A 461 9.37 -12.55 -18.13
CA HIS A 461 10.24 -11.90 -17.15
C HIS A 461 9.56 -11.78 -15.80
N VAL A 462 9.96 -12.57 -14.81
CA VAL A 462 9.37 -12.55 -13.46
C VAL A 462 10.39 -12.08 -12.44
N LEU A 463 10.15 -10.93 -11.80
CA LEU A 463 11.14 -10.27 -10.95
C LEU A 463 10.63 -10.07 -9.52
N ALA A 464 11.46 -10.41 -8.53
CA ALA A 464 11.22 -10.09 -7.14
C ALA A 464 12.49 -9.50 -6.50
N THR A 465 12.47 -8.20 -6.16
CA THR A 465 13.62 -7.53 -5.51
C THR A 465 13.93 -8.11 -4.12
N ASN A 466 12.94 -8.70 -3.48
CA ASN A 466 13.03 -9.43 -2.22
C ASN A 466 12.94 -10.96 -2.38
N GLY A 467 13.05 -11.48 -3.61
CA GLY A 467 13.20 -12.91 -3.88
C GLY A 467 14.64 -13.38 -3.68
N GLY A 468 14.81 -14.59 -3.14
CA GLY A 468 16.10 -15.25 -2.96
C GLY A 468 16.30 -16.45 -3.89
N LYS A 469 17.39 -17.18 -3.69
CA LYS A 469 17.74 -18.37 -4.50
C LYS A 469 16.67 -19.47 -4.44
N GLU A 470 16.11 -19.74 -3.26
CA GLU A 470 15.05 -20.73 -3.11
C GLU A 470 13.79 -20.33 -3.92
N TRP A 471 13.45 -19.05 -3.94
CA TRP A 471 12.33 -18.56 -4.75
C TRP A 471 12.60 -18.72 -6.25
N GLU A 472 13.82 -18.43 -6.70
CA GLU A 472 14.24 -18.68 -8.10
C GLU A 472 14.11 -20.15 -8.48
N GLU A 473 14.55 -21.08 -7.62
CA GLU A 473 14.42 -22.52 -7.83
C GLU A 473 12.94 -22.94 -7.96
N ARG A 474 12.06 -22.40 -7.12
CA ARG A 474 10.61 -22.66 -7.19
C ARG A 474 9.96 -22.08 -8.44
N MET A 475 10.33 -20.86 -8.84
CA MET A 475 9.86 -20.26 -10.09
C MET A 475 10.29 -21.11 -11.29
N ASN A 476 11.54 -21.58 -11.32
CA ASN A 476 12.04 -22.44 -12.40
C ASN A 476 11.30 -23.78 -12.44
N ALA A 477 11.00 -24.38 -11.29
CA ALA A 477 10.16 -25.58 -11.21
C ALA A 477 8.74 -25.32 -11.72
N LEU A 478 8.16 -24.16 -11.38
CA LEU A 478 6.85 -23.73 -11.87
C LEU A 478 6.88 -23.58 -13.41
N PHE A 479 7.87 -22.89 -13.97
CA PHE A 479 7.99 -22.76 -15.42
C PHE A 479 8.14 -24.11 -16.12
N ALA A 480 8.93 -25.03 -15.56
CA ALA A 480 9.10 -26.37 -16.12
C ALA A 480 7.81 -27.22 -16.09
N SER A 481 6.80 -26.84 -15.30
CA SER A 481 5.52 -27.56 -15.21
C SER A 481 4.57 -27.32 -16.39
N SER A 482 4.87 -26.36 -17.27
CA SER A 482 3.99 -25.93 -18.35
C SER A 482 4.77 -25.58 -19.63
N PRO A 483 4.24 -25.89 -20.83
CA PRO A 483 4.88 -25.45 -22.07
C PRO A 483 4.98 -23.92 -22.18
N TYR A 484 4.04 -23.19 -21.56
CA TYR A 484 4.03 -21.72 -21.51
C TYR A 484 5.11 -21.13 -20.59
N GLY A 485 5.83 -21.98 -19.83
CA GLY A 485 7.01 -21.58 -19.07
C GLY A 485 8.31 -21.65 -19.86
N THR A 486 8.28 -22.15 -21.10
CA THR A 486 9.48 -22.25 -21.95
C THR A 486 10.04 -20.85 -22.24
N GLY A 487 11.31 -20.61 -21.91
CA GLY A 487 11.94 -19.30 -22.11
C GLY A 487 11.53 -18.24 -21.08
N CYS A 488 10.84 -18.62 -20.00
CA CYS A 488 10.58 -17.74 -18.87
C CYS A 488 11.77 -17.71 -17.90
N HIS A 489 12.00 -16.54 -17.31
CA HIS A 489 13.14 -16.29 -16.43
C HIS A 489 12.71 -15.63 -15.11
N ALA A 490 13.21 -16.17 -14.00
CA ALA A 490 13.08 -15.58 -12.68
C ALA A 490 14.30 -14.70 -12.36
N TRP A 491 14.05 -13.51 -11.83
CA TRP A 491 15.09 -12.50 -11.57
C TRP A 491 15.13 -12.11 -10.08
N PRO A 492 15.78 -12.92 -9.21
CA PRO A 492 15.87 -12.64 -7.78
C PRO A 492 16.79 -11.46 -7.49
N GLY A 493 16.41 -10.61 -6.54
CA GLY A 493 17.22 -9.49 -6.06
C GLY A 493 17.43 -8.36 -7.08
N ARG A 494 16.79 -8.42 -8.25
CA ARG A 494 16.84 -7.37 -9.28
C ARG A 494 15.82 -6.27 -8.98
N ASP A 495 16.02 -5.11 -9.58
CA ASP A 495 15.18 -3.91 -9.40
C ASP A 495 14.49 -3.49 -10.71
N LEU A 496 13.63 -2.47 -10.66
CA LEU A 496 12.86 -2.06 -11.84
C LEU A 496 13.73 -1.43 -12.92
N TRP A 497 14.95 -1.01 -12.61
CA TRP A 497 15.88 -0.56 -13.63
C TRP A 497 16.46 -1.74 -14.44
N HIS A 498 16.61 -2.91 -13.83
CA HIS A 498 16.89 -4.14 -14.57
C HIS A 498 15.68 -4.52 -15.44
N MET A 499 14.46 -4.49 -14.90
CA MET A 499 13.23 -4.74 -15.66
C MET A 499 13.14 -3.84 -16.89
N ARG A 500 13.49 -2.56 -16.76
CA ARG A 500 13.54 -1.61 -17.89
C ARG A 500 14.42 -2.12 -19.03
N SER A 501 15.62 -2.62 -18.74
CA SER A 501 16.50 -3.18 -19.77
C SER A 501 15.93 -4.45 -20.40
N LEU A 502 15.29 -5.33 -19.62
CA LEU A 502 14.61 -6.52 -20.14
C LEU A 502 13.51 -6.13 -21.13
N LEU A 503 12.67 -5.16 -20.79
CA LEU A 503 11.56 -4.71 -21.64
C LEU A 503 12.01 -4.05 -22.96
N PHE A 504 13.23 -3.51 -23.04
CA PHE A 504 13.77 -3.00 -24.31
C PHE A 504 14.40 -4.09 -25.19
N THR A 505 15.10 -5.04 -24.56
CA THR A 505 15.91 -6.04 -25.27
C THR A 505 15.13 -7.30 -25.61
N GLU A 506 14.17 -7.65 -24.77
CA GLU A 506 13.26 -8.80 -24.90
C GLU A 506 11.82 -8.32 -24.61
N PRO A 507 11.22 -7.55 -25.54
CA PRO A 507 9.92 -6.92 -25.33
C PRO A 507 8.81 -7.95 -25.13
N VAL A 508 7.82 -7.54 -24.35
CA VAL A 508 6.62 -8.31 -24.00
C VAL A 508 5.37 -7.49 -24.32
N ASP A 509 4.21 -8.13 -24.37
CA ASP A 509 2.94 -7.46 -24.68
C ASP A 509 2.45 -6.59 -23.52
N PHE A 510 2.59 -7.07 -22.28
CA PHE A 510 2.09 -6.39 -21.09
C PHE A 510 3.03 -6.51 -19.89
N LEU A 511 2.97 -5.52 -19.01
CA LEU A 511 3.64 -5.51 -17.71
C LEU A 511 2.59 -5.62 -16.61
N ILE A 512 2.73 -6.57 -15.69
CA ILE A 512 1.97 -6.59 -14.44
C ILE A 512 2.86 -6.16 -13.27
N GLY A 513 2.36 -5.24 -12.47
CA GLY A 513 3.02 -4.85 -11.23
C GLY A 513 2.28 -3.74 -10.50
N ASN A 514 3.04 -2.90 -9.82
CA ASN A 514 2.50 -1.82 -8.99
C ASN A 514 2.64 -0.43 -9.69
N THR A 515 2.35 0.66 -8.96
CA THR A 515 2.36 2.02 -9.53
C THR A 515 3.68 2.41 -10.17
N TYR A 516 4.81 1.93 -9.64
CA TYR A 516 6.14 2.30 -10.13
C TYR A 516 6.37 1.85 -11.58
N GLY A 517 5.69 0.79 -12.02
CA GLY A 517 5.74 0.30 -13.40
C GLY A 517 5.23 1.31 -14.43
N LYS A 518 4.52 2.37 -14.01
CA LYS A 518 4.11 3.45 -14.94
C LYS A 518 5.30 4.16 -15.57
N TYR A 519 6.44 4.16 -14.89
CA TYR A 519 7.68 4.71 -15.45
C TYR A 519 8.28 3.78 -16.50
N LEU A 520 8.10 2.47 -16.35
CA LEU A 520 8.49 1.47 -17.36
C LEU A 520 7.56 1.55 -18.57
N GLU A 521 6.26 1.72 -18.36
CA GLU A 521 5.28 1.98 -19.43
C GLU A 521 5.64 3.25 -20.22
N ARG A 522 5.95 4.35 -19.52
CA ARG A 522 6.42 5.59 -20.15
C ARG A 522 7.68 5.40 -20.99
N ASP A 523 8.66 4.67 -20.46
CA ASP A 523 9.98 4.55 -21.09
C ASP A 523 9.98 3.55 -22.25
N THR A 524 9.29 2.42 -22.08
CA THR A 524 9.37 1.24 -22.97
C THR A 524 8.16 1.10 -23.88
N GLY A 525 7.06 1.79 -23.59
CA GLY A 525 5.78 1.59 -24.27
C GLY A 525 5.01 0.34 -23.82
N THR A 526 5.57 -0.48 -22.93
CA THR A 526 4.91 -1.71 -22.44
C THR A 526 3.74 -1.37 -21.51
N PRO A 527 2.48 -1.65 -21.87
CA PRO A 527 1.31 -1.25 -21.10
C PRO A 527 1.25 -1.91 -19.72
N LEU A 528 1.02 -1.11 -18.66
CA LEU A 528 0.96 -1.59 -17.28
C LEU A 528 -0.45 -1.99 -16.83
N ILE A 529 -0.58 -3.23 -16.37
CA ILE A 529 -1.70 -3.76 -15.60
C ILE A 529 -1.32 -3.72 -14.10
N ARG A 530 -2.12 -3.00 -13.31
CA ARG A 530 -1.82 -2.78 -11.88
C ARG A 530 -2.35 -3.91 -11.00
N ILE A 531 -1.55 -4.94 -10.76
CA ILE A 531 -1.81 -6.00 -9.78
C ILE A 531 -0.56 -6.14 -8.90
N GLY A 532 -0.70 -5.76 -7.63
CA GLY A 532 0.37 -5.79 -6.63
C GLY A 532 0.27 -4.60 -5.69
N PHE A 533 1.27 -4.47 -4.80
CA PHE A 533 1.39 -3.35 -3.88
C PHE A 533 2.63 -2.50 -4.20
N PRO A 534 2.57 -1.16 -4.15
CA PRO A 534 1.39 -0.33 -3.91
C PRO A 534 0.73 0.20 -5.20
N ILE A 535 -0.59 0.37 -5.15
CA ILE A 535 -1.38 1.09 -6.17
C ILE A 535 -1.77 2.46 -5.61
N PHE A 536 -1.12 3.53 -6.08
CA PHE A 536 -1.31 4.91 -5.64
C PHE A 536 -2.11 5.74 -6.65
N ASP A 537 -1.96 5.45 -7.94
CA ASP A 537 -2.53 6.24 -9.03
C ASP A 537 -3.81 5.65 -9.63
N ARG A 538 -4.38 4.64 -8.98
CA ARG A 538 -5.76 4.16 -9.16
C ARG A 538 -6.42 4.04 -7.79
N HIS A 539 -7.74 4.12 -7.77
CA HIS A 539 -8.49 4.17 -6.52
C HIS A 539 -9.28 2.88 -6.32
N HIS A 540 -9.37 2.42 -5.08
CA HIS A 540 -10.30 1.38 -4.62
C HIS A 540 -10.07 -0.05 -5.16
N HIS A 541 -9.00 -0.30 -5.92
CA HIS A 541 -8.67 -1.65 -6.39
C HIS A 541 -8.48 -2.65 -5.23
N HIS A 542 -7.95 -2.20 -4.08
CA HIS A 542 -7.72 -3.02 -2.88
C HIS A 542 -9.00 -3.66 -2.30
N ARG A 543 -10.19 -3.19 -2.69
CA ARG A 543 -11.48 -3.64 -2.17
C ARG A 543 -12.00 -4.91 -2.82
N TYR A 544 -11.44 -5.29 -3.96
CA TYR A 544 -11.87 -6.46 -4.73
C TYR A 544 -10.85 -7.58 -4.58
N PRO A 545 -11.29 -8.83 -4.39
CA PRO A 545 -10.37 -9.95 -4.20
C PRO A 545 -9.59 -10.25 -5.48
N THR A 546 -8.40 -10.81 -5.30
CA THR A 546 -7.53 -11.43 -6.29
C THR A 546 -7.30 -12.92 -6.02
N VAL A 547 -7.58 -13.40 -4.80
CA VAL A 547 -7.52 -14.82 -4.42
C VAL A 547 -8.87 -15.53 -4.53
N GLY A 548 -8.85 -16.86 -4.60
CA GLY A 548 -10.06 -17.66 -4.79
C GLY A 548 -10.64 -17.57 -6.20
N TYR A 549 -11.74 -18.28 -6.48
CA TYR A 549 -12.32 -18.29 -7.83
C TYR A 549 -12.87 -16.92 -8.26
N GLN A 550 -13.54 -16.21 -7.34
CA GLN A 550 -14.02 -14.85 -7.62
C GLN A 550 -12.87 -13.87 -7.83
N GLY A 551 -11.78 -14.01 -7.07
CA GLY A 551 -10.59 -13.17 -7.26
C GLY A 551 -9.87 -13.45 -8.57
N ALA A 552 -9.75 -14.72 -8.96
CA ALA A 552 -9.22 -15.12 -10.25
C ALA A 552 -10.07 -14.58 -11.42
N MET A 553 -11.41 -14.58 -11.29
CA MET A 553 -12.31 -13.94 -12.24
C MET A 553 -12.02 -12.43 -12.37
N ASN A 554 -11.85 -11.72 -11.25
CA ASN A 554 -11.51 -10.30 -11.27
C ASN A 554 -10.16 -10.04 -11.95
N VAL A 555 -9.17 -10.90 -11.72
CA VAL A 555 -7.85 -10.81 -12.37
C VAL A 555 -7.97 -11.07 -13.87
N LEU A 556 -8.71 -12.09 -14.29
CA LEU A 556 -8.97 -12.40 -15.70
C LEU A 556 -9.59 -11.22 -16.43
N VAL A 557 -10.70 -10.69 -15.93
CA VAL A 557 -11.41 -9.53 -16.52
C VAL A 557 -10.48 -8.33 -16.61
N LYS A 558 -9.71 -8.04 -15.55
CA LYS A 558 -8.78 -6.92 -15.55
C LYS A 558 -7.65 -7.03 -16.58
N ILE A 559 -7.20 -8.25 -16.86
CA ILE A 559 -6.22 -8.51 -17.93
C ILE A 559 -6.90 -8.32 -19.29
N LEU A 560 -8.08 -8.91 -19.50
CA LEU A 560 -8.83 -8.83 -20.75
C LEU A 560 -9.19 -7.39 -21.12
N ASP A 561 -9.72 -6.61 -20.18
CA ASP A 561 -10.06 -5.20 -20.39
C ASP A 561 -8.85 -4.42 -20.90
N LYS A 562 -7.67 -4.64 -20.31
CA LYS A 562 -6.44 -3.98 -20.77
C LYS A 562 -5.98 -4.47 -22.14
N VAL A 563 -6.16 -5.75 -22.45
CA VAL A 563 -5.88 -6.30 -23.78
C VAL A 563 -6.79 -5.64 -24.81
N PHE A 564 -8.09 -5.56 -24.56
CA PHE A 564 -9.06 -4.95 -25.46
C PHE A 564 -8.85 -3.44 -25.62
N ASP A 565 -8.56 -2.72 -24.53
CA ASP A 565 -8.22 -1.29 -24.58
C ASP A 565 -7.03 -1.02 -25.51
N GLU A 566 -5.97 -1.84 -25.45
CA GLU A 566 -4.81 -1.66 -26.34
C GLU A 566 -5.12 -2.10 -27.78
N MET A 567 -5.95 -3.13 -27.99
CA MET A 567 -6.42 -3.50 -29.34
C MET A 567 -7.19 -2.35 -29.99
N ASP A 568 -8.12 -1.75 -29.26
CA ASP A 568 -8.93 -0.62 -29.71
C ASP A 568 -8.07 0.61 -29.97
N LYS A 569 -7.17 0.96 -29.05
CA LYS A 569 -6.21 2.07 -29.23
C LYS A 569 -5.36 1.91 -30.50
N ASN A 570 -4.96 0.68 -30.84
CA ASN A 570 -4.16 0.40 -32.02
C ASN A 570 -4.98 0.35 -33.32
N THR A 571 -6.30 0.23 -33.23
CA THR A 571 -7.21 0.12 -34.38
C THR A 571 -8.13 1.32 -34.57
N ASN A 572 -8.06 2.36 -33.73
CA ASN A 572 -8.98 3.50 -33.78
C ASN A 572 -8.50 4.69 -34.65
N VAL A 573 -7.86 4.43 -35.80
CA VAL A 573 -7.49 5.50 -36.75
C VAL A 573 -8.33 5.39 -38.03
N PRO A 574 -9.24 6.34 -38.30
CA PRO A 574 -10.14 6.29 -39.45
C PRO A 574 -9.40 6.15 -40.78
N SER A 575 -9.86 5.22 -41.62
CA SER A 575 -9.28 4.90 -42.92
C SER A 575 -7.79 4.49 -42.89
N LYS A 576 -7.29 4.02 -41.74
CA LYS A 576 -5.89 3.55 -41.59
C LYS A 576 -5.77 2.26 -40.82
N THR A 577 -6.40 2.15 -39.66
CA THR A 577 -6.34 0.94 -38.81
C THR A 577 -7.72 0.46 -38.36
N ASP A 578 -8.78 1.22 -38.67
CA ASP A 578 -10.18 0.98 -38.28
C ASP A 578 -10.86 -0.18 -39.00
N TYR A 579 -10.20 -0.78 -40.00
CA TYR A 579 -10.65 -2.04 -40.60
C TYR A 579 -10.64 -3.22 -39.61
N SER A 580 -9.99 -3.09 -38.45
CA SER A 580 -10.01 -4.06 -37.34
C SER A 580 -10.57 -3.48 -36.03
N TYR A 581 -11.29 -2.36 -36.12
CA TYR A 581 -12.02 -1.76 -34.99
C TYR A 581 -13.39 -2.44 -34.84
N ASP A 582 -13.35 -3.75 -34.57
CA ASP A 582 -14.51 -4.62 -34.57
C ASP A 582 -15.44 -4.33 -33.38
N ILE A 583 -16.75 -4.34 -33.65
CA ILE A 583 -17.80 -4.14 -32.62
C ILE A 583 -17.99 -5.36 -31.71
N ILE A 584 -17.62 -6.56 -32.17
CA ILE A 584 -17.70 -7.82 -31.42
C ILE A 584 -16.30 -8.43 -31.44
N ARG A 585 -15.81 -8.85 -30.26
CA ARG A 585 -14.54 -9.54 -30.10
C ARG A 585 -14.76 -10.88 -29.44
#